data_AF-A0A453F4E4-F1
#
_entry.id   AF-A0A453F4E4-F1
#
_cell.length_a   1.000
_cell.length_b   1.000
_cell.length_c   1.000
_cell.angle_alpha   90.00
_cell.angle_beta   90.00
_cell.angle_gamma   90.00
#
_symmetry.space_group_name_H-M   'P 1'
#
loop_
_entity.id
_entity.type
_entity.pdbx_description
1 polymer ?
#
loop_
_entity_poly.entity_id
_entity_poly.type
_entity_poly.pdbx_seq_one_letter_code
_entity_poly.pdbx_strand_id
1 'polypeptide(L)'
;MAASCDLCGYCNSELKPGGEIPAKGKKITLHVQNVKDLSRDVIKSDSAAVKVPELELELSMGTLGGIVTTVEGLIVKICEALERVHGFQLGDSTNEWKKKKWDDFQQRLSKLLSLQEPWTLIIDDALAASFVAPATDLIEDDSQLLIEDYERSW
;
A
#
# COMPACT_ATOMS: atom_id res chain seq x y z
N MET A 1 -7.81 2.61 -16.26
CA MET A 1 -8.88 2.08 -17.13
C MET A 1 -9.54 0.93 -16.40
N ALA A 2 -10.87 0.95 -16.26
CA ALA A 2 -11.64 -0.17 -15.73
C ALA A 2 -12.50 -0.72 -16.87
N ALA A 3 -12.41 -2.03 -17.12
CA ALA A 3 -13.18 -2.73 -18.15
C ALA A 3 -13.90 -3.91 -17.50
N SER A 4 -15.23 -3.96 -17.65
CA SER A 4 -16.06 -5.10 -17.28
C SER A 4 -16.86 -5.55 -18.50
N CYS A 5 -16.79 -6.84 -18.86
CA CYS A 5 -17.49 -7.44 -19.99
C CYS A 5 -18.57 -8.40 -19.49
N ASP A 6 -19.84 -8.06 -19.71
CA ASP A 6 -20.97 -8.88 -19.26
C ASP A 6 -21.13 -10.20 -20.06
N LEU A 7 -20.53 -10.27 -21.26
CA LEU A 7 -20.62 -11.45 -22.14
C LEU A 7 -19.64 -12.57 -21.76
N CYS A 8 -18.44 -12.23 -21.30
CA CYS A 8 -17.42 -13.22 -20.93
C CYS A 8 -16.99 -13.16 -19.46
N GLY A 9 -17.49 -12.18 -18.69
CA GLY A 9 -17.13 -11.98 -17.29
C GLY A 9 -15.73 -11.38 -17.08
N TYR A 10 -15.08 -10.87 -18.14
CA TYR A 10 -13.76 -10.24 -18.01
C TYR A 10 -13.89 -8.92 -17.25
N CYS A 11 -13.24 -8.82 -16.09
CA CYS A 11 -13.15 -7.62 -15.29
C CYS A 11 -11.68 -7.29 -15.01
N ASN A 12 -11.25 -6.08 -15.36
CA ASN A 12 -9.90 -5.59 -15.08
C ASN A 12 -9.95 -4.10 -14.70
N SER A 13 -9.18 -3.72 -13.68
CA SER A 13 -8.95 -2.34 -13.29
C SER A 13 -7.45 -2.11 -13.22
N GLU A 14 -6.92 -1.40 -14.22
CA GLU A 14 -5.49 -1.14 -14.34
C GLU A 14 -5.24 0.37 -14.34
N LEU A 15 -4.34 0.82 -13.48
CA LEU A 15 -3.81 2.18 -13.50
C LEU A 15 -2.57 2.21 -14.40
N LYS A 16 -2.64 2.92 -15.51
CA LYS A 16 -1.49 3.13 -16.40
C LYS A 16 -0.96 4.55 -16.22
N PRO A 17 0.33 4.75 -15.92
CA PRO A 17 0.91 6.08 -15.92
C PRO A 17 0.84 6.65 -17.35
N GLY A 18 0.42 7.90 -17.45
CA GLY A 18 0.48 8.65 -18.69
C GLY A 18 1.81 9.38 -18.83
N GLY A 19 2.29 9.54 -20.06
CA GLY A 19 3.50 10.31 -20.36
C GLY A 19 4.79 9.48 -20.40
N GLU A 20 5.91 10.20 -20.40
CA GLU A 20 7.24 9.59 -20.40
C GLU A 20 7.59 9.03 -19.03
N ILE A 21 8.28 7.90 -18.99
CA ILE A 21 8.83 7.34 -17.75
C ILE A 21 9.90 8.33 -17.24
N PRO A 22 9.74 8.90 -16.03
CA PRO A 22 10.71 9.87 -15.50
C PRO A 22 12.12 9.27 -15.43
N ALA A 23 13.18 10.09 -15.49
CA ALA A 23 14.55 9.58 -15.42
C ALA A 23 14.91 8.95 -14.04
N LYS A 24 14.23 9.38 -12.97
CA LYS A 24 14.47 8.94 -11.60
C LYS A 24 13.29 8.10 -11.07
N GLY A 25 13.60 7.17 -10.16
CA GLY A 25 12.60 6.54 -9.30
C GLY A 25 12.20 7.48 -8.17
N LYS A 26 11.08 7.19 -7.51
CA LYS A 26 10.55 8.00 -6.43
C LYS A 26 10.23 7.12 -5.23
N LYS A 27 10.73 7.51 -4.07
CA LYS A 27 10.41 6.91 -2.78
C LYS A 27 9.61 7.92 -1.96
N ILE A 28 8.44 7.51 -1.53
CA ILE A 28 7.52 8.32 -0.74
C ILE A 28 7.44 7.71 0.65
N THR A 29 7.79 8.49 1.66
CA THR A 29 7.72 8.08 3.07
C THR A 29 6.72 8.98 3.78
N LEU A 30 5.63 8.39 4.28
CA LEU A 30 4.58 9.08 5.01
C LEU A 30 4.59 8.64 6.48
N HIS A 31 4.72 9.60 7.38
CA HIS A 31 4.62 9.38 8.83
C HIS A 31 3.18 9.63 9.29
N VAL A 32 2.46 8.55 9.56
CA VAL A 32 1.05 8.59 9.95
C VAL A 32 0.96 8.83 11.46
N GLN A 33 0.43 9.98 11.86
CA GLN A 33 0.30 10.36 13.27
C GLN A 33 -1.14 10.71 13.65
N ASN A 34 -1.93 11.20 12.69
CA ASN A 34 -3.28 11.71 12.91
C ASN A 34 -4.31 10.96 12.06
N VAL A 35 -5.58 11.02 12.48
CA VAL A 35 -6.71 10.45 11.72
C VAL A 35 -6.81 11.06 10.32
N LYS A 36 -6.45 12.33 10.17
CA LYS A 36 -6.42 12.99 8.85
C LYS A 36 -5.42 12.35 7.89
N ASP A 37 -4.34 11.76 8.40
CA ASP A 37 -3.32 11.11 7.58
C ASP A 37 -3.84 9.80 6.98
N LEU A 38 -4.71 9.09 7.71
CA LEU A 38 -5.38 7.89 7.22
C LEU A 38 -6.32 8.18 6.04
N SER A 39 -6.90 9.38 6.01
CA SER A 39 -7.79 9.83 4.94
C SER A 39 -7.07 10.44 3.73
N ARG A 40 -5.73 10.49 3.72
CA ARG A 40 -4.97 10.99 2.57
C ARG A 40 -5.17 10.07 1.36
N ASP A 41 -5.36 10.66 0.20
CA ASP A 41 -5.46 9.93 -1.06
C ASP A 41 -4.09 9.38 -1.47
N VAL A 42 -4.07 8.12 -1.87
CA VAL A 42 -2.91 7.36 -2.30
C VAL A 42 -3.21 6.72 -3.65
N ILE A 43 -2.34 7.00 -4.61
CA ILE A 43 -2.28 6.33 -5.89
C ILE A 43 -1.06 5.42 -5.84
N LYS A 44 -1.30 4.11 -5.76
CA LYS A 44 -0.26 3.10 -5.87
C LYS A 44 -0.21 2.61 -7.31
N SER A 45 0.96 2.65 -7.95
CA SER A 45 1.18 2.01 -9.26
C SER A 45 1.44 0.51 -9.11
N ASP A 46 1.33 -0.24 -10.21
CA ASP A 46 1.64 -1.67 -10.22
C ASP A 46 3.14 -1.95 -9.99
N SER A 47 4.02 -1.04 -10.42
CA SER A 47 5.47 -1.14 -10.23
C SER A 47 5.94 -0.79 -8.81
N ALA A 48 5.05 -0.29 -7.95
CA ALA A 48 5.42 0.17 -6.62
C ALA A 48 5.43 -0.95 -5.58
N ALA A 49 6.50 -0.98 -4.79
CA ALA A 49 6.58 -1.73 -3.55
C ALA A 49 6.04 -0.90 -2.39
N VAL A 50 5.40 -1.57 -1.43
CA VAL A 50 4.86 -0.94 -0.22
C VAL A 50 5.48 -1.59 0.99
N LYS A 51 5.97 -0.79 1.95
CA LYS A 51 6.57 -1.28 3.19
C LYS A 51 5.99 -0.55 4.40
N VAL A 52 5.73 -1.31 5.46
CA VAL A 52 5.36 -0.80 6.79
C VAL A 52 6.31 -1.44 7.80
N PRO A 53 7.42 -0.79 8.14
CA PRO A 53 8.46 -1.34 9.02
C PRO A 53 7.94 -1.80 10.38
N GLU A 54 6.98 -1.08 10.95
CA GLU A 54 6.38 -1.36 12.26
C GLU A 54 5.52 -2.62 12.27
N LEU A 55 5.07 -3.08 11.10
CA LEU A 55 4.38 -4.37 10.91
C LEU A 55 5.28 -5.47 10.36
N GLU A 56 6.53 -5.15 10.02
CA GLU A 56 7.41 -6.03 9.24
C GLU A 56 6.72 -6.49 7.93
N LEU A 57 5.87 -5.61 7.38
CA LEU A 57 5.07 -5.88 6.19
C LEU A 57 5.81 -5.31 4.98
N GLU A 58 6.10 -6.17 4.01
CA GLU A 58 6.66 -5.78 2.71
C GLU A 58 5.85 -6.40 1.58
N LEU A 59 5.45 -5.57 0.63
CA LEU A 59 4.77 -5.96 -0.59
C LEU A 59 5.66 -5.61 -1.76
N SER A 60 6.02 -6.62 -2.55
CA SER A 60 6.75 -6.44 -3.79
C SER A 60 5.89 -5.80 -4.88
N MET A 61 6.55 -5.25 -5.90
CA MET A 61 5.92 -4.83 -7.15
C MET A 61 5.02 -5.93 -7.73
N GLY A 62 3.95 -5.55 -8.44
CA GLY A 62 2.92 -6.44 -8.98
C GLY A 62 1.85 -6.87 -7.97
N THR A 63 2.07 -6.63 -6.67
CA THR A 63 1.10 -7.02 -5.63
C THR A 63 -0.03 -5.99 -5.56
N LEU A 64 -1.29 -6.45 -5.59
CA LEU A 64 -2.53 -5.63 -5.57
C LEU A 64 -2.80 -4.75 -6.81
N GLY A 65 -1.91 -4.75 -7.80
CA GLY A 65 -2.07 -3.93 -9.00
C GLY A 65 -1.99 -2.42 -8.75
N GLY A 66 -2.26 -1.65 -9.80
CA GLY A 66 -2.39 -0.20 -9.71
C GLY A 66 -3.76 0.21 -9.14
N ILE A 67 -3.79 0.95 -8.04
CA ILE A 67 -5.01 1.26 -7.30
C ILE A 67 -5.02 2.69 -6.76
N VAL A 68 -6.21 3.31 -6.82
CA VAL A 68 -6.50 4.59 -6.16
C VAL A 68 -7.30 4.29 -4.90
N THR A 69 -6.82 4.77 -3.77
CA THR A 69 -7.38 4.48 -2.45
C THR A 69 -6.96 5.56 -1.46
N THR A 70 -7.37 5.48 -0.19
CA THR A 70 -6.76 6.24 0.90
C THR A 70 -5.66 5.43 1.59
N VAL A 71 -4.85 6.05 2.45
CA VAL A 71 -3.87 5.35 3.31
C VAL A 71 -4.54 4.23 4.10
N GLU A 72 -5.67 4.50 4.75
CA GLU A 72 -6.47 3.50 5.45
C GLU A 72 -6.92 2.39 4.50
N GLY A 73 -7.52 2.77 3.36
CA GLY A 73 -8.05 1.82 2.39
C GLY A 73 -6.96 0.93 1.78
N LEU A 74 -5.72 1.44 1.66
CA LEU A 74 -4.57 0.64 1.22
C LEU A 74 -4.28 -0.47 2.23
N ILE A 75 -4.19 -0.14 3.52
CA ILE A 75 -3.93 -1.13 4.58
C ILE A 75 -5.06 -2.16 4.68
N VAL A 76 -6.31 -1.72 4.60
CA VAL A 76 -7.48 -2.63 4.60
C VAL A 76 -7.41 -3.60 3.42
N LYS A 77 -7.14 -3.13 2.20
CA LYS A 77 -7.02 -4.01 1.02
C LYS A 77 -5.85 -4.98 1.11
N ILE A 78 -4.75 -4.57 1.73
CA ILE A 78 -3.62 -5.46 2.01
C ILE A 78 -4.06 -6.56 2.97
N CYS A 79 -4.80 -6.21 4.03
CA CYS A 79 -5.36 -7.16 4.98
C CYS A 79 -6.28 -8.17 4.27
N GLU A 80 -7.24 -7.69 3.48
CA GLU A 80 -8.17 -8.54 2.71
C GLU A 80 -7.43 -9.48 1.73
N ALA A 81 -6.36 -9.00 1.09
CA ALA A 81 -5.55 -9.84 0.20
C ALA A 81 -4.80 -10.92 0.97
N LEU A 82 -4.20 -10.59 2.12
CA LEU A 82 -3.51 -11.55 2.97
C LEU A 82 -4.50 -12.55 3.59
N GLU A 83 -5.70 -12.11 4.00
CA GLU A 83 -6.77 -12.97 4.51
C GLU A 83 -7.25 -13.97 3.44
N ARG A 84 -7.33 -13.58 2.17
CA ARG A 84 -7.66 -14.53 1.09
C ARG A 84 -6.58 -15.59 0.89
N VAL A 85 -5.31 -15.23 1.02
CA VAL A 85 -4.18 -16.16 0.87
C VAL A 85 -4.08 -17.10 2.09
N HIS A 86 -4.18 -16.56 3.30
CA HIS A 86 -4.01 -17.33 4.54
C HIS A 86 -5.29 -18.01 5.02
N GLY A 87 -6.47 -17.47 4.71
CA GLY A 87 -7.79 -18.04 5.01
C GLY A 87 -7.99 -19.43 4.40
N PHE A 88 -7.41 -19.68 3.23
CA PHE A 88 -7.45 -21.01 2.59
C PHE A 88 -6.42 -21.99 3.17
N GLN A 89 -5.32 -21.49 3.75
CA GLN A 89 -4.27 -22.31 4.36
C GLN A 89 -4.55 -22.67 5.83
N LEU A 90 -5.70 -22.30 6.39
CA LEU A 90 -6.07 -22.50 7.81
C LEU A 90 -6.92 -23.77 8.04
N GLY A 91 -6.75 -24.81 7.20
CA GLY A 91 -7.36 -26.13 7.38
C GLY A 91 -6.94 -26.85 8.68
N ASP A 92 -7.58 -28.00 8.93
CA ASP A 92 -7.41 -28.83 10.13
C ASP A 92 -5.98 -29.37 10.36
N SER A 93 -5.16 -29.36 9.30
CA SER A 93 -3.78 -29.86 9.30
C SER A 93 -2.73 -28.75 9.44
N THR A 94 -3.16 -27.50 9.65
CA THR A 94 -2.26 -26.35 9.70
C THR A 94 -1.72 -26.12 11.11
N ASN A 95 -0.39 -26.03 11.21
CA ASN A 95 0.31 -25.80 12.47
C ASN A 95 -0.27 -24.63 13.28
N GLU A 96 -0.61 -24.86 14.54
CA GLU A 96 -1.18 -23.88 15.48
C GLU A 96 -0.34 -22.59 15.59
N TRP A 97 0.99 -22.71 15.44
CA TRP A 97 1.88 -21.55 15.47
C TRP A 97 1.63 -20.55 14.32
N LYS A 98 1.20 -21.03 13.14
CA LYS A 98 0.84 -20.16 12.01
C LYS A 98 -0.46 -19.40 12.30
N LYS A 99 -1.45 -20.06 12.92
CA LYS A 99 -2.69 -19.41 13.36
C LYS A 99 -2.39 -18.30 14.36
N LYS A 100 -1.54 -18.58 15.35
CA LYS A 100 -1.15 -17.61 16.38
C LYS A 100 -0.38 -16.42 15.81
N LYS A 101 0.54 -16.65 14.84
CA LYS A 101 1.23 -15.55 14.15
C LYS A 101 0.29 -14.68 13.33
N TRP A 102 -0.71 -15.29 12.70
CA TRP A 102 -1.73 -14.57 11.94
C TRP A 102 -2.61 -13.70 12.85
N ASP A 103 -3.06 -14.25 13.98
CA ASP A 103 -3.83 -13.51 14.98
C ASP A 103 -3.04 -12.33 15.56
N ASP A 104 -1.76 -12.53 15.91
CA ASP A 104 -0.87 -11.46 16.37
C ASP A 104 -0.71 -10.35 15.32
N PHE A 105 -0.56 -10.73 14.05
CA PHE A 105 -0.49 -9.77 12.94
C PHE A 105 -1.78 -8.97 12.80
N GLN A 106 -2.95 -9.61 12.87
CA GLN A 106 -4.25 -8.93 12.82
C GLN A 106 -4.44 -7.95 14.00
N GLN A 107 -3.99 -8.32 15.20
CA GLN A 107 -4.01 -7.43 16.36
C GLN A 107 -3.10 -6.22 16.16
N ARG A 108 -1.87 -6.42 15.67
CA ARG A 108 -0.93 -5.31 15.34
C ARG A 108 -1.51 -4.38 14.28
N LEU A 109 -2.11 -4.92 13.23
CA LEU A 109 -2.72 -4.14 12.16
C LEU A 109 -3.91 -3.32 12.67
N SER A 110 -4.75 -3.89 13.52
CA SER A 110 -5.88 -3.18 14.14
C SER A 110 -5.44 -2.02 15.05
N LYS A 111 -4.31 -2.18 15.76
CA LYS A 111 -3.71 -1.12 16.59
C LYS A 111 -3.23 0.07 15.74
N LEU A 112 -2.71 -0.20 14.55
CA LEU A 112 -2.25 0.85 13.63
C LEU A 112 -3.40 1.61 12.99
N LEU A 113 -4.47 0.90 12.59
CA LEU A 113 -5.69 1.54 12.08
C LEU A 113 -6.37 2.42 13.14
N SER A 114 -6.27 2.04 14.41
CA SER A 114 -6.78 2.85 15.53
C SER A 114 -5.83 3.97 15.99
N LEU A 115 -4.67 4.15 15.33
CA LEU A 115 -3.68 5.18 15.63
C LEU A 115 -3.25 5.21 17.10
N GLN A 116 -3.19 4.05 17.75
CA GLN A 116 -2.64 3.96 19.10
C GLN A 116 -1.14 4.27 19.12
N GLU A 117 -0.45 3.96 18.02
CA GLU A 117 0.97 4.20 17.81
C GLU A 117 1.20 4.83 16.42
N PRO A 118 2.09 5.84 16.30
CA PRO A 118 2.46 6.40 15.01
C PRO A 118 3.27 5.38 14.21
N TRP A 119 3.12 5.41 12.88
CA TRP A 119 3.75 4.43 11.99
C TRP A 119 4.11 5.02 10.63
N THR A 120 4.90 4.27 9.87
CA THR A 120 5.49 4.75 8.63
C THR A 120 5.01 3.94 7.44
N LEU A 121 4.44 4.63 6.45
CA LEU A 121 4.14 4.05 5.14
C LEU A 121 5.24 4.44 4.16
N ILE A 122 5.91 3.44 3.59
CA ILE A 122 6.92 3.65 2.55
C ILE A 122 6.39 3.07 1.25
N ILE A 123 6.31 3.91 0.21
CA ILE A 123 5.99 3.51 -1.16
C ILE A 123 7.23 3.75 -2.00
N ASP A 124 7.81 2.67 -2.51
CA ASP A 124 9.00 2.71 -3.35
C ASP A 124 8.60 2.35 -4.79
N ASP A 125 8.65 3.34 -5.68
CA ASP A 125 8.24 3.18 -7.07
C ASP A 125 9.37 3.55 -8.02
N ALA A 126 9.96 2.52 -8.64
CA ALA A 126 10.99 2.70 -9.65
C ALA A 126 10.50 3.53 -10.84
N LEU A 127 9.22 3.46 -11.22
CA LEU A 127 8.69 4.20 -12.37
C LEU A 127 8.09 5.57 -11.98
N ALA A 128 8.14 5.94 -10.70
CA ALA A 128 7.63 7.22 -10.19
C ALA A 128 6.18 7.52 -10.63
N ALA A 129 5.35 6.49 -10.72
CA ALA A 129 3.94 6.56 -11.12
C ALA A 129 2.99 6.61 -9.90
N SER A 130 3.52 6.45 -8.69
CA SER A 130 2.78 6.52 -7.43
C SER A 130 2.74 7.94 -6.87
N PHE A 131 1.67 8.24 -6.14
CA PHE A 131 1.44 9.56 -5.56
C PHE A 131 0.72 9.45 -4.21
N VAL A 132 1.05 10.35 -3.28
CA VAL A 132 0.35 10.51 -2.00
C VAL A 132 -0.01 11.98 -1.87
N ALA A 133 -1.29 12.25 -1.59
CA ALA A 133 -1.76 13.62 -1.41
C ALA A 133 -1.18 14.24 -0.12
N PRO A 134 -0.68 15.49 -0.18
CA PRO A 134 -0.30 16.22 1.02
C PRO A 134 -1.54 16.53 1.87
N ALA A 135 -1.37 16.66 3.19
CA ALA A 135 -2.44 17.11 4.07
C ALA A 135 -2.62 18.65 4.07
N THR A 136 -1.62 19.37 3.55
CA THR A 136 -1.55 20.84 3.46
C THR A 136 -1.73 21.31 2.03
N ASP A 137 -2.06 22.59 1.85
CA ASP A 137 -2.21 23.22 0.52
C ASP A 137 -0.91 23.17 -0.31
N LEU A 138 0.24 23.16 0.36
CA LEU A 138 1.56 23.02 -0.24
C LEU A 138 2.23 21.74 0.26
N ILE A 139 2.87 21.02 -0.67
CA ILE A 139 3.64 19.79 -0.35
C ILE A 139 4.83 20.11 0.55
N GLU A 140 5.45 21.28 0.38
CA GLU A 140 6.64 21.70 1.13
C GLU A 140 6.39 21.94 2.62
N ASP A 141 5.14 22.26 2.98
CA ASP A 141 4.72 22.46 4.36
C ASP A 141 4.38 21.15 5.08
N ASP A 142 4.31 20.03 4.35
CA ASP A 142 3.94 18.73 4.90
C ASP A 142 5.15 18.03 5.53
N SER A 143 5.42 18.36 6.79
CA SER A 143 6.50 17.74 7.57
C SER A 143 6.38 16.22 7.74
N GLN A 144 5.21 15.63 7.46
CA GLN A 144 4.97 14.19 7.61
C GLN A 144 5.26 13.42 6.32
N LEU A 145 5.31 14.10 5.17
CA LEU A 145 5.49 13.52 3.84
C LEU A 145 6.88 13.84 3.30
N LEU A 146 7.71 12.81 3.15
CA LEU A 146 9.03 12.91 2.55
C LEU A 146 9.01 12.25 1.16
N ILE A 147 9.43 13.00 0.14
CA ILE A 147 9.54 12.50 -1.23
C ILE A 147 11.01 12.58 -1.64
N GLU A 148 11.62 11.42 -1.90
CA GLU A 148 13.00 11.29 -2.32
C GLU A 148 13.05 10.73 -3.75
N ASP A 149 13.70 11.46 -4.66
CA ASP A 149 13.98 10.95 -6.00
C ASP A 149 15.35 10.27 -6.02
N TYR A 150 15.42 9.05 -6.55
CA TYR A 150 16.66 8.26 -6.61
C TYR A 150 16.98 7.80 -8.02
N GLU A 151 18.26 7.56 -8.30
CA GLU A 151 18.69 6.96 -9.57
C GLU A 151 18.48 5.44 -9.53
N ARG A 152 17.88 4.90 -10.58
CA ARG A 152 17.60 3.47 -10.68
C ARG A 152 18.92 2.70 -10.79
N SER A 153 19.14 1.76 -9.87
CA SER A 153 20.21 0.77 -9.99
C SER A 153 19.77 -0.40 -10.86
N TRP A 154 20.72 -0.99 -11.60
CA TRP A 154 20.55 -2.19 -12.41
C TRP A 154 20.54 -3.48 -11.57
#